data_AF-A0A7X8XI89-F1
#
_entry.id   AF-A0A7X8XI89-F1
#
_cell.length_a   1.000
_cell.length_b   1.000
_cell.length_c   1.000
_cell.angle_alpha   90.00
_cell.angle_beta   90.00
_cell.angle_gamma   90.00
#
_symmetry.space_group_name_H-M   'P 1'
#
loop_
_entity.id
_entity.type
_entity.pdbx_description
1 polymer ?
#
loop_
_entity_poly.entity_id
_entity_poly.type
_entity_poly.pdbx_seq_one_letter_code
_entity_poly.pdbx_strand_id
1 'polypeptide(L)'
;MRYLTLNNLEESLPSAPLLLQALFPIYTVANLINFLAPLPLFFEGALIFSILYTLITLIHLRDSLKFIDIALLALLVALLFYAKHIHQEHVSLVMGLANALIAYSIGFLFLRRSWGRMTFRLQYFAILAILVYGLLTERKMLPLPTFERTVLPRYQALSLFVGAAHIYIADFLNRRFRPRFWPTMIFGFVAFTAKTVSGAIISVLQLGVITLVNIQYISLFFIGPLHIWIKRHKAVVIIVLLLLVFAIILIFPYLYLGPRIATIHTRNINRTYFVDAFLSEMTPKKALTGFTPSFFDRRGLPNTYLWMIASFGVFSLLFFAAMLTSLRTFFERSWLLLGIFLIMGVYFAGERLFPFNYVDTLFIPLLILGIHKESLYFPFPKEALAPDQFPIE
;
A
#
# COMPACT_ATOMS: atom_id res chain seq x y z
N MET A 1 -28.50 7.33 -36.49
CA MET A 1 -27.52 6.44 -37.18
C MET A 1 -26.13 7.08 -37.26
N ARG A 2 -25.50 7.38 -36.11
CA ARG A 2 -24.10 7.87 -36.05
C ARG A 2 -23.37 7.31 -34.82
N TYR A 3 -23.81 6.14 -34.37
CA TYR A 3 -23.36 5.45 -33.14
C TYR A 3 -23.00 3.97 -33.37
N LEU A 4 -22.85 3.53 -34.63
CA LEU A 4 -22.64 2.11 -34.96
C LEU A 4 -21.40 1.82 -35.84
N THR A 5 -20.47 2.76 -35.97
CA THR A 5 -19.28 2.59 -36.82
C THR A 5 -17.96 2.88 -36.09
N LEU A 6 -17.82 2.33 -34.88
CA LEU A 6 -16.51 2.10 -34.25
C LEU A 6 -16.38 0.66 -33.70
N ASN A 7 -17.30 -0.24 -34.08
CA ASN A 7 -17.36 -1.59 -33.52
C ASN A 7 -16.63 -2.68 -34.32
N ASN A 8 -16.07 -2.41 -35.50
CA ASN A 8 -15.71 -3.49 -36.42
C ASN A 8 -14.26 -3.46 -36.94
N LEU A 9 -13.26 -3.04 -36.16
CA LEU A 9 -11.84 -3.19 -36.56
C LEU A 9 -10.82 -3.23 -35.39
N GLU A 10 -11.14 -3.92 -34.29
CA GLU A 10 -10.14 -4.37 -33.31
C GLU A 10 -10.35 -5.86 -32.96
N GLU A 11 -10.43 -6.71 -34.00
CA GLU A 11 -10.09 -8.13 -33.85
C GLU A 11 -8.56 -8.27 -33.84
N SER A 12 -7.91 -7.93 -32.74
CA SER A 12 -6.50 -8.25 -32.51
C SER A 12 -6.14 -8.12 -31.04
N LEU A 13 -5.98 -9.25 -30.37
CA LEU A 13 -5.54 -9.38 -28.97
C LEU A 13 -6.48 -8.71 -27.93
N PRO A 14 -6.55 -9.23 -26.68
CA PRO A 14 -7.18 -8.45 -25.62
C PRO A 14 -6.49 -7.08 -25.58
N SER A 15 -7.28 -5.99 -25.59
CA SER A 15 -6.73 -4.64 -25.47
C SER A 15 -5.67 -4.65 -24.36
N ALA A 16 -4.49 -4.07 -24.62
CA ALA A 16 -3.36 -4.13 -23.67
C ALA A 16 -3.75 -3.83 -22.20
N PRO A 17 -4.72 -2.92 -21.91
CA PRO A 17 -5.29 -2.76 -20.57
C PRO A 17 -5.89 -4.03 -19.97
N LEU A 18 -6.66 -4.82 -20.72
CA LEU A 18 -7.35 -6.01 -20.22
C LEU A 18 -6.35 -7.14 -19.89
N LEU A 19 -5.30 -7.28 -20.70
CA LEU A 19 -4.19 -8.19 -20.41
C LEU A 19 -3.48 -7.78 -19.11
N LEU A 20 -3.06 -6.52 -18.96
CA LEU A 20 -2.44 -6.00 -17.74
C LEU A 20 -3.33 -6.15 -16.50
N GLN A 21 -4.64 -6.01 -16.68
CA GLN A 21 -5.63 -6.17 -15.62
C GLN A 21 -5.82 -7.63 -15.16
N ALA A 22 -5.70 -8.60 -16.07
CA ALA A 22 -5.75 -10.02 -15.73
C ALA A 22 -4.43 -10.50 -15.12
N LEU A 23 -3.31 -10.00 -15.62
CA LEU A 23 -1.96 -10.36 -15.18
C LEU A 23 -1.68 -9.94 -13.72
N PHE A 24 -2.14 -8.77 -13.28
CA PHE A 24 -1.80 -8.28 -11.94
C PHE A 24 -2.31 -9.15 -10.76
N PRO A 25 -3.58 -9.61 -10.74
CA PRO A 25 -4.04 -10.59 -9.76
C PRO A 25 -3.24 -11.89 -9.80
N ILE A 26 -2.87 -12.37 -11.00
CA ILE A 26 -2.06 -13.58 -11.18
C ILE A 26 -0.69 -13.40 -10.53
N TYR A 27 0.00 -12.28 -10.79
CA TYR A 27 1.27 -11.92 -10.13
C TYR A 27 1.17 -11.87 -8.60
N THR A 28 0.04 -11.37 -8.09
CA THR A 28 -0.18 -11.30 -6.65
C THR A 28 -0.34 -12.68 -6.02
N VAL A 29 -1.16 -13.54 -6.64
CA VAL A 29 -1.33 -14.95 -6.23
C VAL A 29 0.01 -15.66 -6.27
N ALA A 30 0.70 -15.49 -7.38
CA ALA A 30 2.03 -16.00 -7.64
C ALA A 30 3.01 -15.70 -6.50
N ASN A 31 3.20 -14.41 -6.20
CA ASN A 31 4.10 -13.99 -5.12
C ASN A 31 3.67 -14.49 -3.74
N LEU A 32 2.36 -14.56 -3.47
CA LEU A 32 1.86 -15.07 -2.20
C LEU A 32 2.08 -16.58 -2.05
N ILE A 33 1.92 -17.35 -3.12
CA ILE A 33 2.22 -18.79 -3.12
C ILE A 33 3.71 -19.00 -2.89
N ASN A 34 4.57 -18.25 -3.58
CA ASN A 34 6.02 -18.36 -3.39
C ASN A 34 6.45 -17.99 -1.97
N PHE A 35 5.74 -17.07 -1.32
CA PHE A 35 5.98 -16.77 0.08
C PHE A 35 5.58 -17.92 1.02
N LEU A 36 4.50 -18.65 0.71
CA LEU A 36 4.03 -19.81 1.47
C LEU A 36 4.89 -21.06 1.24
N ALA A 37 5.34 -21.25 0.02
CA ALA A 37 6.12 -22.39 -0.43
C ALA A 37 7.17 -21.90 -1.45
N PRO A 38 8.39 -21.54 -1.00
CA PRO A 38 9.40 -20.96 -1.89
C PRO A 38 9.84 -22.00 -2.93
N LEU A 39 9.59 -21.69 -4.20
CA LEU A 39 9.97 -22.51 -5.34
C LEU A 39 11.03 -21.75 -6.15
N PRO A 40 12.24 -22.30 -6.39
CA PRO A 40 13.33 -21.59 -7.08
C PRO A 40 12.94 -21.02 -8.45
N LEU A 41 12.26 -21.83 -9.28
CA LEU A 41 11.78 -21.45 -10.62
C LEU A 41 10.79 -20.27 -10.61
N PHE A 42 10.18 -20.02 -9.45
CA PHE A 42 9.20 -18.96 -9.28
C PHE A 42 9.84 -17.57 -9.30
N PHE A 43 11.06 -17.44 -8.76
CA PHE A 43 11.75 -16.17 -8.65
C PHE A 43 12.11 -15.61 -10.03
N GLU A 44 12.63 -16.47 -10.91
CA GLU A 44 12.96 -16.12 -12.29
C GLU A 44 11.71 -15.85 -13.12
N GLY A 45 10.67 -16.67 -12.95
CA GLY A 45 9.38 -16.46 -13.60
C GLY A 45 8.73 -15.12 -13.23
N ALA A 46 8.77 -14.73 -11.96
CA ALA A 46 8.24 -13.45 -11.48
C ALA A 46 8.99 -12.25 -12.07
N LEU A 47 10.31 -12.35 -12.24
CA LEU A 47 11.10 -11.32 -12.91
C LEU A 47 10.73 -11.21 -14.39
N ILE A 48 10.72 -12.32 -15.14
CA ILE A 48 10.33 -12.31 -16.57
C ILE A 48 8.92 -11.72 -16.72
N PHE A 49 8.00 -12.15 -15.86
CA PHE A 49 6.65 -11.63 -15.83
C PHE A 49 6.61 -10.12 -15.60
N SER A 50 7.33 -9.62 -14.61
CA SER A 50 7.37 -8.18 -14.29
C SER A 50 7.94 -7.34 -15.43
N ILE A 51 8.97 -7.84 -16.12
CA ILE A 51 9.55 -7.19 -17.30
C ILE A 51 8.50 -7.11 -18.41
N LEU A 52 7.84 -8.23 -18.73
CA LEU A 52 6.78 -8.26 -19.73
C LEU A 52 5.63 -7.31 -19.37
N TYR A 53 5.20 -7.32 -18.11
CA TYR A 53 4.16 -6.43 -17.60
C TYR A 53 4.53 -4.95 -17.78
N THR A 54 5.76 -4.58 -17.43
CA THR A 54 6.25 -3.21 -17.58
C THR A 54 6.42 -2.81 -19.04
N LEU A 55 6.93 -3.70 -19.90
CA LEU A 55 7.02 -3.45 -21.34
C LEU A 55 5.65 -3.20 -21.96
N ILE A 56 4.66 -4.05 -21.68
CA ILE A 56 3.29 -3.86 -22.17
C ILE A 56 2.71 -2.54 -21.65
N THR A 57 2.97 -2.19 -20.39
CA THR A 57 2.53 -0.91 -19.81
C THR A 57 3.16 0.28 -20.53
N LEU A 58 4.47 0.25 -20.78
CA LEU A 58 5.20 1.33 -21.46
C LEU A 58 4.75 1.47 -22.92
N ILE A 59 4.55 0.36 -23.64
CA ILE A 59 4.03 0.37 -25.01
C ILE A 59 2.62 0.96 -25.05
N HIS A 60 1.75 0.53 -24.13
CA HIS A 60 0.37 1.02 -24.05
C HIS A 60 0.30 2.52 -23.73
N LEU A 61 1.19 3.02 -22.88
CA LEU A 61 1.18 4.41 -22.43
C LEU A 61 2.13 5.32 -23.22
N ARG A 62 2.82 4.82 -24.26
CA ARG A 62 3.96 5.46 -24.94
C ARG A 62 3.70 6.92 -25.33
N ASP A 63 2.53 7.20 -25.87
CA ASP A 63 2.17 8.53 -26.41
C ASP A 63 1.87 9.54 -25.29
N SER A 64 1.77 9.06 -24.04
CA SER A 64 1.48 9.86 -22.85
C SER A 64 2.66 9.98 -21.90
N LEU A 65 3.73 9.21 -22.09
CA LEU A 65 4.88 9.17 -21.18
C LEU A 65 5.70 10.47 -21.28
N LYS A 66 5.92 11.10 -20.13
CA LYS A 66 6.84 12.24 -19.99
C LYS A 66 8.24 11.72 -19.64
N PHE A 67 9.27 12.52 -19.88
CA PHE A 67 10.65 12.18 -19.50
C PHE A 67 10.77 11.84 -18.00
N ILE A 68 10.07 12.57 -17.14
CA ILE A 68 10.07 12.33 -15.69
C ILE A 68 9.57 10.92 -15.33
N ASP A 69 8.67 10.36 -16.13
CA ASP A 69 8.11 9.03 -15.92
C ASP A 69 9.19 7.96 -16.11
N ILE A 70 9.95 8.06 -17.21
CA ILE A 70 11.06 7.17 -17.52
C ILE A 70 12.22 7.35 -16.52
N ALA A 71 12.50 8.60 -16.12
CA ALA A 71 13.53 8.90 -15.13
C ALA A 71 13.23 8.26 -13.76
N LEU A 72 11.96 8.19 -13.35
CA LEU A 72 11.57 7.51 -12.11
C LEU A 72 11.85 6.00 -12.17
N LEU A 73 11.59 5.35 -13.30
CA LEU A 73 11.93 3.94 -13.48
C LEU A 73 13.44 3.71 -13.38
N ALA A 74 14.23 4.50 -14.11
CA ALA A 74 15.68 4.43 -14.08
C ALA A 74 16.23 4.66 -12.66
N LEU A 75 15.65 5.62 -11.93
CA LEU A 75 16.01 5.91 -10.54
C LEU A 75 15.70 4.73 -9.61
N LEU A 76 14.52 4.11 -9.72
CA LEU A 76 14.17 2.94 -8.91
C LEU A 76 15.14 1.77 -9.15
N VAL A 77 15.47 1.51 -10.41
CA VAL A 77 16.45 0.47 -10.77
C VAL A 77 17.83 0.81 -10.23
N ALA A 78 18.31 2.04 -10.43
CA ALA A 78 19.61 2.49 -9.92
C ALA A 78 19.70 2.36 -8.40
N LEU A 79 18.65 2.74 -7.67
CA LEU A 79 18.59 2.61 -6.21
C LEU A 79 18.60 1.14 -5.78
N LEU A 80 17.91 0.23 -6.48
CA LEU A 80 17.98 -1.19 -6.19
C LEU A 80 19.40 -1.76 -6.36
N PHE A 81 20.08 -1.40 -7.46
CA PHE A 81 21.48 -1.80 -7.68
C PHE A 81 22.40 -1.23 -6.61
N TYR A 82 22.17 0.01 -6.19
CA TYR A 82 22.90 0.65 -5.10
C TYR A 82 22.72 -0.11 -3.78
N ALA A 83 21.48 -0.41 -3.39
CA ALA A 83 21.19 -1.19 -2.18
C ALA A 83 21.81 -2.59 -2.25
N LYS A 84 21.78 -3.24 -3.42
CA LYS A 84 22.44 -4.54 -3.64
C LYS A 84 23.95 -4.45 -3.45
N HIS A 85 24.58 -3.35 -3.88
CA HIS A 85 26.00 -3.15 -3.69
C HIS A 85 26.37 -3.00 -2.20
N ILE A 86 25.58 -2.26 -1.42
CA ILE A 86 25.83 -2.01 0.00
C ILE A 86 25.54 -3.24 0.87
N HIS A 87 24.41 -3.92 0.63
CA HIS A 87 23.92 -5.01 1.47
C HIS A 87 24.13 -6.41 0.90
N GLN A 88 24.77 -6.52 -0.26
CA GLN A 88 25.17 -7.78 -0.90
C GLN A 88 24.06 -8.83 -0.86
N GLU A 89 24.23 -9.93 -0.13
CA GLU A 89 23.32 -11.08 -0.10
C GLU A 89 21.94 -10.75 0.47
N HIS A 90 21.79 -9.70 1.27
CA HIS A 90 20.53 -9.38 1.93
C HIS A 90 19.50 -8.69 1.05
N VAL A 91 19.90 -8.26 -0.15
CA VAL A 91 18.99 -7.69 -1.15
C VAL A 91 18.88 -8.67 -2.31
N SER A 92 17.68 -9.20 -2.54
CA SER A 92 17.40 -9.99 -3.74
C SER A 92 17.19 -9.05 -4.92
N LEU A 93 18.13 -9.02 -5.86
CA LEU A 93 18.01 -8.20 -7.07
C LEU A 93 16.82 -8.66 -7.92
N VAL A 94 16.60 -9.98 -8.02
CA VAL A 94 15.52 -10.57 -8.82
C VAL A 94 14.15 -10.14 -8.28
N MET A 95 13.89 -10.34 -6.98
CA MET A 95 12.61 -9.93 -6.39
C MET A 95 12.46 -8.44 -6.26
N GLY A 96 13.55 -7.74 -5.92
CA GLY A 96 13.54 -6.30 -5.83
C GLY A 96 13.15 -5.67 -7.16
N LEU A 97 13.75 -6.16 -8.26
CA LEU A 97 13.48 -5.65 -9.60
C LEU A 97 12.05 -5.99 -10.02
N ALA A 98 11.59 -7.22 -9.73
CA ALA A 98 10.23 -7.63 -10.04
C ALA A 98 9.16 -6.75 -9.36
N ASN A 99 9.34 -6.50 -8.06
CA ASN A 99 8.44 -5.64 -7.30
C ASN A 99 8.53 -4.18 -7.74
N ALA A 100 9.73 -3.65 -8.01
CA ALA A 100 9.93 -2.29 -8.48
C ALA A 100 9.21 -2.05 -9.82
N LEU A 101 9.39 -2.97 -10.78
CA LEU A 101 8.79 -2.93 -12.11
C LEU A 101 7.27 -2.96 -12.05
N ILE A 102 6.71 -3.92 -11.31
CA ILE A 102 5.25 -4.03 -11.14
C ILE A 102 4.68 -2.79 -10.42
N ALA A 103 5.33 -2.34 -9.34
CA ALA A 103 4.88 -1.17 -8.61
C ALA A 103 4.93 0.11 -9.45
N TYR A 104 5.99 0.29 -10.24
CA TYR A 104 6.08 1.36 -11.23
C TYR A 104 4.91 1.30 -12.22
N SER A 105 4.69 0.15 -12.85
CA SER A 105 3.60 -0.03 -13.81
C SER A 105 2.24 0.25 -13.20
N ILE A 106 2.02 -0.20 -11.95
CA ILE A 106 0.75 0.03 -11.26
C ILE A 106 0.51 1.53 -11.04
N GLY A 107 1.55 2.26 -10.62
CA GLY A 107 1.48 3.70 -10.39
C GLY A 107 1.09 4.46 -11.65
N PHE A 108 1.67 4.12 -12.79
CA PHE A 108 1.38 4.78 -14.06
C PHE A 108 -0.01 4.46 -14.60
N LEU A 109 -0.44 3.21 -14.49
CA LEU A 109 -1.80 2.85 -14.86
C LEU A 109 -2.82 3.55 -13.94
N PHE A 110 -2.50 3.80 -12.65
CA PHE A 110 -3.36 4.59 -11.77
C PHE A 110 -3.41 6.04 -12.20
N LEU A 111 -2.23 6.63 -12.47
CA LEU A 111 -2.10 7.99 -12.96
C LEU A 111 -2.99 8.24 -14.20
N ARG A 112 -3.06 7.25 -15.09
CA ARG A 112 -3.82 7.30 -16.34
C ARG A 112 -5.24 6.74 -16.24
N ARG A 113 -5.63 6.24 -15.07
CA ARG A 113 -6.97 5.67 -14.81
C ARG A 113 -7.36 4.55 -15.79
N SER A 114 -6.38 3.80 -16.29
CA SER A 114 -6.56 2.78 -17.33
C SER A 114 -6.90 1.38 -16.78
N TRP A 115 -7.48 1.33 -15.59
CA TRP A 115 -7.80 0.09 -14.89
C TRP A 115 -9.28 -0.22 -14.86
N GLY A 116 -9.60 -1.50 -15.04
CA GLY A 116 -10.91 -2.06 -14.76
C GLY A 116 -11.16 -2.16 -13.26
N ARG A 117 -12.40 -1.86 -12.86
CA ARG A 117 -12.84 -1.95 -11.46
C ARG A 117 -12.73 -3.35 -10.87
N MET A 118 -12.73 -4.39 -11.71
CA MET A 118 -12.66 -5.78 -11.27
C MET A 118 -11.25 -6.24 -10.93
N THR A 119 -10.20 -5.65 -11.52
CA THR A 119 -8.81 -6.05 -11.30
C THR A 119 -8.43 -6.09 -9.83
N PHE A 120 -8.62 -4.98 -9.12
CA PHE A 120 -8.26 -4.87 -7.70
C PHE A 120 -9.20 -5.66 -6.79
N ARG A 121 -10.44 -5.93 -7.23
CA ARG A 121 -11.35 -6.83 -6.49
C ARG A 121 -10.90 -8.28 -6.62
N LEU A 122 -10.56 -8.73 -7.83
CA LEU A 122 -10.02 -10.07 -8.07
C LEU A 122 -8.71 -10.26 -7.33
N GLN A 123 -7.81 -9.28 -7.35
CA GLN A 123 -6.61 -9.28 -6.54
C GLN A 123 -6.93 -9.40 -5.05
N TYR A 124 -7.83 -8.58 -4.51
CA TYR A 124 -8.21 -8.64 -3.10
C TYR A 124 -8.81 -10.00 -2.71
N PHE A 125 -9.71 -10.56 -3.53
CA PHE A 125 -10.30 -11.88 -3.29
C PHE A 125 -9.28 -13.01 -3.42
N ALA A 126 -8.29 -12.88 -4.32
CA ALA A 126 -7.19 -13.81 -4.42
C ALA A 126 -6.33 -13.82 -3.15
N ILE A 127 -5.94 -12.64 -2.65
CA ILE A 127 -5.22 -12.50 -1.37
C ILE A 127 -6.04 -13.13 -0.24
N LEU A 128 -7.35 -12.83 -0.20
CA LEU A 128 -8.27 -13.37 0.79
C LEU A 128 -8.38 -14.89 0.72
N ALA A 129 -8.49 -15.47 -0.47
CA ALA A 129 -8.61 -16.92 -0.65
C ALA A 129 -7.36 -17.65 -0.15
N ILE A 130 -6.17 -17.14 -0.48
CA ILE A 130 -4.90 -17.68 -0.01
C ILE A 130 -4.80 -17.57 1.52
N LEU A 131 -5.28 -16.47 2.08
CA LEU A 131 -5.28 -16.25 3.53
C LEU A 131 -6.25 -17.19 4.26
N VAL A 132 -7.47 -17.35 3.75
CA VAL A 132 -8.44 -18.30 4.30
C VAL A 132 -7.86 -19.72 4.21
N TYR A 133 -7.22 -20.08 3.10
CA TYR A 133 -6.51 -21.35 2.97
C TYR A 133 -5.40 -21.50 4.01
N GLY A 134 -4.57 -20.47 4.22
CA GLY A 134 -3.53 -20.44 5.25
C GLY A 134 -4.08 -20.65 6.66
N LEU A 135 -5.20 -19.99 7.01
CA LEU A 135 -5.86 -20.17 8.31
C LEU A 135 -6.44 -21.58 8.52
N LEU A 136 -6.92 -22.20 7.46
CA LEU A 136 -7.43 -23.58 7.50
C LEU A 136 -6.31 -24.60 7.59
N THR A 137 -5.16 -24.33 6.96
CA THR A 137 -4.00 -25.23 6.96
C THR A 137 -3.09 -25.07 8.16
N GLU A 138 -2.96 -23.88 8.78
CA GLU A 138 -2.21 -23.72 10.04
C GLU A 138 -2.77 -24.58 11.19
N ARG A 139 -4.05 -24.96 11.13
CA ARG A 139 -4.64 -25.94 12.06
C ARG A 139 -4.14 -27.37 11.84
N LYS A 140 -3.58 -27.68 10.67
CA LYS A 140 -2.90 -28.93 10.35
C LYS A 140 -1.40 -28.68 10.48
N MET A 141 -0.80 -29.12 11.59
CA MET A 141 0.61 -28.91 11.93
C MET A 141 1.56 -29.21 10.75
N LEU A 142 1.93 -28.19 9.97
CA LEU A 142 3.13 -28.22 9.17
C LEU A 142 4.31 -27.92 10.10
N PRO A 143 5.42 -28.67 10.04
CA PRO A 143 6.58 -28.46 10.90
C PRO A 143 7.37 -27.26 10.40
N LEU A 144 6.77 -26.07 10.43
CA LEU A 144 7.47 -24.82 10.19
C LEU A 144 8.11 -24.36 11.51
N PRO A 145 9.38 -23.92 11.50
CA PRO A 145 10.04 -23.37 12.66
C PRO A 145 9.23 -22.21 13.26
N THR A 146 9.32 -22.06 14.59
CA THR A 146 8.52 -21.10 15.39
C THR A 146 8.63 -19.64 14.93
N PHE A 147 9.72 -19.27 14.26
CA PHE A 147 9.91 -17.93 13.69
C PHE A 147 8.98 -17.67 12.48
N GLU A 148 8.82 -18.66 11.60
CA GLU A 148 8.02 -18.56 10.37
C GLU A 148 6.51 -18.47 10.67
N ARG A 149 6.05 -19.13 11.74
CA ARG A 149 4.64 -19.11 12.18
C ARG A 149 4.11 -17.72 12.55
N THR A 150 4.98 -16.79 12.95
CA THR A 150 4.56 -15.42 13.32
C THR A 150 4.70 -14.41 12.18
N VAL A 151 5.49 -14.75 11.17
CA VAL A 151 5.73 -13.91 9.99
C VAL A 151 4.55 -14.02 9.02
N LEU A 152 3.94 -15.21 8.94
CA LEU A 152 2.85 -15.50 8.01
C LEU A 152 1.58 -14.66 8.26
N PRO A 153 0.98 -14.61 9.47
CA PRO A 153 -0.23 -13.82 9.72
C PRO A 153 0.00 -12.32 9.51
N ARG A 154 1.22 -11.85 9.81
CA ARG A 154 1.60 -10.44 9.64
C ARG A 154 1.71 -10.04 8.18
N TYR A 155 2.37 -10.85 7.35
CA TYR A 155 2.49 -10.59 5.91
C TYR A 155 1.12 -10.66 5.21
N GLN A 156 0.27 -11.58 5.68
CA GLN A 156 -1.11 -11.72 5.22
C GLN A 156 -1.97 -10.50 5.54
N ALA A 157 -1.93 -9.99 6.79
CA ALA A 157 -2.65 -8.79 7.19
C ALA A 157 -2.22 -7.55 6.36
N LEU A 158 -0.92 -7.44 6.12
CA LEU A 158 -0.36 -6.37 5.30
C LEU A 158 -0.79 -6.48 3.83
N SER A 159 -0.83 -7.70 3.29
CA SER A 159 -1.29 -7.95 1.92
C SER A 159 -2.76 -7.59 1.73
N LEU A 160 -3.61 -7.90 2.72
CA LEU A 160 -5.01 -7.48 2.71
C LEU A 160 -5.17 -5.96 2.80
N PHE A 161 -4.37 -5.29 3.63
CA PHE A 161 -4.34 -3.83 3.68
C PHE A 161 -3.99 -3.24 2.32
N VAL A 162 -2.94 -3.76 1.67
CA VAL A 162 -2.50 -3.36 0.32
C VAL A 162 -3.64 -3.54 -0.69
N GLY A 163 -4.24 -4.73 -0.77
CA GLY A 163 -5.34 -4.98 -1.70
C GLY A 163 -6.58 -4.11 -1.44
N ALA A 164 -6.93 -3.87 -0.17
CA ALA A 164 -8.02 -2.96 0.18
C ALA A 164 -7.71 -1.52 -0.25
N ALA A 165 -6.48 -1.05 0.00
CA ALA A 165 -6.02 0.27 -0.41
C ALA A 165 -6.04 0.42 -1.94
N HIS A 166 -5.63 -0.59 -2.70
CA HIS A 166 -5.73 -0.61 -4.17
C HIS A 166 -7.17 -0.43 -4.64
N ILE A 167 -8.14 -1.12 -4.03
CA ILE A 167 -9.58 -0.93 -4.33
C ILE A 167 -9.99 0.52 -4.06
N TYR A 168 -9.60 1.10 -2.92
CA TYR A 168 -9.99 2.45 -2.56
C TYR A 168 -9.40 3.51 -3.49
N ILE A 169 -8.12 3.38 -3.85
CA ILE A 169 -7.45 4.25 -4.80
C ILE A 169 -8.12 4.14 -6.18
N ALA A 170 -8.39 2.92 -6.64
CA ALA A 170 -9.05 2.69 -7.93
C ALA A 170 -10.48 3.28 -7.98
N ASP A 171 -11.28 3.04 -6.94
CA ASP A 171 -12.65 3.58 -6.86
C ASP A 171 -12.59 5.13 -6.81
N PHE A 172 -11.68 5.70 -6.02
CA PHE A 172 -11.48 7.15 -5.92
C PHE A 172 -11.11 7.79 -7.27
N LEU A 173 -10.12 7.24 -7.97
CA LEU A 173 -9.67 7.75 -9.27
C LEU A 173 -10.73 7.58 -10.37
N ASN A 174 -11.57 6.54 -10.27
CA ASN A 174 -12.70 6.30 -11.17
C ASN A 174 -13.98 7.07 -10.79
N ARG A 175 -13.84 8.20 -10.09
CA ARG A 175 -14.93 9.12 -9.69
C ARG A 175 -16.01 8.46 -8.83
N ARG A 176 -15.67 7.39 -8.11
CA ARG A 176 -16.56 6.85 -7.09
C ARG A 176 -16.22 7.49 -5.75
N PHE A 177 -16.93 8.57 -5.44
CA PHE A 177 -16.64 9.39 -4.25
C PHE A 177 -17.07 8.77 -2.92
N ARG A 178 -17.90 7.71 -2.96
CA ARG A 178 -18.35 6.97 -1.77
C ARG A 178 -17.61 5.63 -1.65
N PRO A 179 -16.49 5.55 -0.92
CA PRO A 179 -15.78 4.29 -0.70
C PRO A 179 -16.64 3.30 0.08
N ARG A 180 -16.62 2.02 -0.36
CA ARG A 180 -17.37 0.94 0.29
C ARG A 180 -16.66 0.45 1.55
N PHE A 181 -17.41 0.13 2.61
CA PHE A 181 -16.83 -0.40 3.85
C PHE A 181 -16.36 -1.86 3.76
N TRP A 182 -16.89 -2.66 2.83
CA TRP A 182 -16.69 -4.12 2.82
C TRP A 182 -15.21 -4.58 2.76
N PRO A 183 -14.28 -3.97 1.98
CA PRO A 183 -12.89 -4.43 1.94
C PRO A 183 -12.23 -4.33 3.31
N THR A 184 -12.44 -3.22 4.02
CA THR A 184 -11.87 -3.06 5.36
C THR A 184 -12.61 -3.88 6.42
N MET A 185 -13.93 -4.10 6.29
CA MET A 185 -14.65 -5.01 7.20
C MET A 185 -14.17 -6.46 7.09
N ILE A 186 -14.01 -6.97 5.87
CA ILE A 186 -13.45 -8.31 5.64
C ILE A 186 -12.02 -8.37 6.17
N PHE A 187 -11.20 -7.37 5.90
CA PHE A 187 -9.85 -7.29 6.45
C PHE A 187 -9.84 -7.33 7.98
N GLY A 188 -10.65 -6.51 8.65
CA GLY A 188 -10.74 -6.51 10.11
C GLY A 188 -11.21 -7.85 10.68
N PHE A 189 -12.22 -8.47 10.05
CA PHE A 189 -12.69 -9.80 10.44
C PHE A 189 -11.58 -10.85 10.34
N VAL A 190 -10.85 -10.87 9.22
CA VAL A 190 -9.77 -11.84 9.03
C VAL A 190 -8.58 -11.55 9.94
N ALA A 191 -8.24 -10.27 10.15
CA ALA A 191 -7.19 -9.88 11.08
C ALA A 191 -7.50 -10.33 12.51
N PHE A 192 -8.77 -10.25 12.91
CA PHE A 192 -9.27 -10.73 14.19
C PHE A 192 -9.20 -12.26 14.30
N THR A 193 -9.66 -13.01 13.29
CA THR A 193 -9.59 -14.48 13.30
C THR A 193 -8.15 -15.00 13.28
N ALA A 194 -7.26 -14.30 12.57
CA ALA A 194 -5.82 -14.56 12.54
C ALA A 194 -5.07 -14.10 13.80
N LYS A 195 -5.75 -13.45 14.76
CA LYS A 195 -5.17 -12.90 16.01
C LYS A 195 -4.00 -11.93 15.76
N THR A 196 -4.08 -11.16 14.67
CA THR A 196 -3.04 -10.20 14.28
C THR A 196 -3.32 -8.82 14.88
N VAL A 197 -2.55 -8.43 15.90
CA VAL A 197 -2.72 -7.13 16.57
C VAL A 197 -2.49 -5.96 15.60
N SER A 198 -1.41 -6.02 14.81
CA SER A 198 -1.12 -4.98 13.81
C SER A 198 -2.17 -4.93 12.71
N GLY A 199 -2.65 -6.09 12.23
CA GLY A 199 -3.75 -6.17 11.26
C GLY A 199 -5.04 -5.52 11.78
N ALA A 200 -5.42 -5.82 13.02
CA ALA A 200 -6.60 -5.23 13.65
C ALA A 200 -6.49 -3.70 13.74
N ILE A 201 -5.34 -3.17 14.18
CA ILE A 201 -5.10 -1.72 14.28
C ILE A 201 -5.18 -1.06 12.91
N ILE A 202 -4.49 -1.60 11.90
CA ILE A 202 -4.50 -1.05 10.54
C ILE A 202 -5.93 -1.07 9.98
N SER A 203 -6.69 -2.13 10.23
CA SER A 203 -8.09 -2.22 9.77
C SER A 203 -8.98 -1.15 10.41
N VAL A 204 -8.81 -0.87 11.70
CA VAL A 204 -9.57 0.16 12.42
C VAL A 204 -9.18 1.55 11.94
N LEU A 205 -7.88 1.82 11.75
CA LEU A 205 -7.42 3.09 11.18
C LEU A 205 -7.97 3.30 9.77
N GLN A 206 -7.92 2.27 8.93
CA GLN A 206 -8.45 2.33 7.57
C GLN A 206 -9.97 2.56 7.58
N LEU A 207 -10.71 1.93 8.50
CA LEU A 207 -12.14 2.13 8.69
C LEU A 207 -12.45 3.58 9.11
N GLY A 208 -11.63 4.14 9.99
CA GLY A 208 -11.69 5.55 10.39
C GLY A 208 -11.53 6.48 9.19
N VAL A 209 -10.51 6.26 8.35
CA VAL A 209 -10.28 7.05 7.13
C VAL A 209 -11.49 6.97 6.18
N ILE A 210 -12.01 5.77 5.91
CA ILE A 210 -13.17 5.58 5.03
C ILE A 210 -14.42 6.26 5.60
N THR A 211 -14.60 6.20 6.92
CA THR A 211 -15.73 6.83 7.60
C THR A 211 -15.65 8.35 7.48
N LEU A 212 -14.48 8.93 7.72
CA LEU A 212 -14.25 10.37 7.58
C LEU A 212 -14.52 10.86 6.15
N VAL A 213 -14.02 10.14 5.13
CA VAL A 213 -14.26 10.47 3.71
C VAL A 213 -15.74 10.37 3.36
N ASN A 214 -16.44 9.34 3.84
CA ASN A 214 -17.89 9.20 3.62
C ASN A 214 -18.70 10.30 4.33
N ILE A 215 -18.31 10.72 5.54
CA ILE A 215 -18.93 11.85 6.25
C ILE A 215 -18.74 13.15 5.45
N GLN A 216 -17.52 13.42 4.98
CA GLN A 216 -17.23 14.59 4.14
C GLN A 216 -18.11 14.60 2.88
N TYR A 217 -18.21 13.45 2.19
CA TYR A 217 -19.07 13.32 1.01
C TYR A 217 -20.54 13.64 1.32
N ILE A 218 -21.11 13.06 2.39
CA ILE A 218 -22.50 13.32 2.80
C ILE A 218 -22.70 14.81 3.14
N SER A 219 -21.75 15.40 3.86
CA SER A 219 -21.81 16.80 4.28
C SER A 219 -21.66 17.82 3.15
N LEU A 220 -21.14 17.43 1.98
CA LEU A 220 -20.99 18.32 0.84
C LEU A 220 -22.18 18.24 -0.12
N PHE A 221 -22.77 17.06 -0.31
CA PHE A 221 -23.81 16.84 -1.32
C PHE A 221 -25.24 16.99 -0.82
N PHE A 222 -25.52 16.68 0.45
CA PHE A 222 -26.91 16.57 0.90
C PHE A 222 -27.37 17.71 1.80
N ILE A 223 -26.43 18.42 2.43
CA ILE A 223 -26.74 19.33 3.53
C ILE A 223 -25.71 20.44 3.40
N GLY A 224 -26.15 21.70 3.27
CA GLY A 224 -25.25 22.86 3.23
C GLY A 224 -24.30 22.95 4.45
N PRO A 225 -23.61 24.09 4.65
CA PRO A 225 -22.32 24.18 5.35
C PRO A 225 -22.21 23.23 6.55
N LEU A 226 -21.17 22.39 6.53
CA LEU A 226 -20.78 21.31 7.48
C LEU A 226 -21.25 21.50 8.93
N HIS A 227 -21.27 22.74 9.43
CA HIS A 227 -21.79 23.13 10.73
C HIS A 227 -23.25 22.68 10.99
N ILE A 228 -24.15 22.81 10.00
CA ILE A 228 -25.57 22.44 10.12
C ILE A 228 -25.72 20.91 10.18
N TRP A 229 -24.94 20.19 9.37
CA TRP A 229 -24.94 18.72 9.34
C TRP A 229 -24.49 18.12 10.68
N ILE A 230 -23.36 18.60 11.20
CA ILE A 230 -22.84 18.18 12.51
C ILE A 230 -23.86 18.49 13.61
N LYS A 231 -24.55 19.64 13.55
CA LYS A 231 -25.61 19.98 14.52
C LYS A 231 -26.79 19.01 14.46
N ARG A 232 -27.24 18.63 13.26
CA ARG A 232 -28.43 17.78 13.03
C ARG A 232 -28.16 16.29 13.29
N HIS A 233 -26.97 15.80 12.94
CA HIS A 233 -26.57 14.40 13.09
C HIS A 233 -25.55 14.20 14.22
N LYS A 234 -25.58 15.09 15.22
CA LYS A 234 -24.71 15.09 16.39
C LYS A 234 -24.59 13.69 17.00
N ALA A 235 -25.70 12.97 17.11
CA ALA A 235 -25.72 11.60 17.64
C ALA A 235 -24.89 10.62 16.80
N VAL A 236 -24.98 10.65 15.47
CA VAL A 236 -24.22 9.73 14.59
C VAL A 236 -22.73 10.07 14.62
N VAL A 237 -22.37 11.35 14.59
CA VAL A 237 -20.98 11.79 14.72
C VAL A 237 -20.42 11.38 16.08
N ILE A 238 -21.17 11.62 17.15
CA ILE A 238 -20.80 11.21 18.51
C ILE A 238 -20.69 9.68 18.59
N ILE A 239 -21.59 8.90 17.99
CA ILE A 239 -21.51 7.44 17.96
C ILE A 239 -20.26 6.98 17.18
N VAL A 240 -19.96 7.57 16.03
CA VAL A 240 -18.74 7.25 15.27
C VAL A 240 -17.49 7.62 16.07
N LEU A 241 -17.46 8.80 16.69
CA LEU A 241 -16.35 9.25 17.52
C LEU A 241 -16.21 8.38 18.76
N LEU A 242 -17.32 7.99 19.39
CA LEU A 242 -17.37 7.04 20.50
C LEU A 242 -16.94 5.66 20.06
N LEU A 243 -17.30 5.17 18.88
CA LEU A 243 -16.83 3.88 18.34
C LEU A 243 -15.32 3.94 18.04
N LEU A 244 -14.81 5.07 17.57
CA LEU A 244 -13.40 5.29 17.28
C LEU A 244 -12.59 5.41 18.58
N VAL A 245 -13.12 6.15 19.57
CA VAL A 245 -12.57 6.26 20.93
C VAL A 245 -12.67 4.92 21.67
N PHE A 246 -13.78 4.19 21.57
CA PHE A 246 -13.98 2.88 22.18
C PHE A 246 -13.11 1.82 21.51
N ALA A 247 -12.90 1.89 20.20
CA ALA A 247 -11.91 1.07 19.51
C ALA A 247 -10.51 1.41 20.00
N ILE A 248 -10.14 2.69 20.13
CA ILE A 248 -8.86 3.11 20.72
C ILE A 248 -8.74 2.60 22.17
N ILE A 249 -9.75 2.76 23.02
CA ILE A 249 -9.78 2.35 24.43
C ILE A 249 -9.81 0.83 24.59
N LEU A 250 -10.39 0.05 23.66
CA LEU A 250 -10.31 -1.42 23.68
C LEU A 250 -8.95 -1.91 23.18
N ILE A 251 -8.37 -1.20 22.22
CA ILE A 251 -7.06 -1.51 21.63
C ILE A 251 -5.93 -1.09 22.58
N PHE A 252 -6.09 -0.03 23.37
CA PHE A 252 -5.03 0.53 24.22
C PHE A 252 -4.58 -0.44 25.35
N PRO A 253 -5.49 -1.10 26.10
CA PRO A 253 -5.15 -2.19 27.02
C PRO A 253 -4.69 -3.45 26.30
N TYR A 254 -5.11 -3.71 25.06
CA TYR A 254 -4.55 -4.84 24.31
C TYR A 254 -3.12 -4.57 23.80
N LEU A 255 -2.80 -3.29 23.53
CA LEU A 255 -1.47 -2.79 23.21
C LEU A 255 -0.54 -2.76 24.44
N TYR A 256 -1.07 -2.46 25.63
CA TYR A 256 -0.28 -2.27 26.85
C TYR A 256 -0.37 -3.40 27.89
N LEU A 257 -1.50 -4.12 27.97
CA LEU A 257 -1.86 -5.03 29.07
C LEU A 257 -2.17 -6.48 28.64
N GLY A 258 -2.12 -6.81 27.34
CA GLY A 258 -2.26 -8.19 26.88
C GLY A 258 -1.14 -9.10 27.46
N PRO A 259 -1.38 -10.41 27.68
CA PRO A 259 -0.50 -11.35 28.41
C PRO A 259 0.90 -11.59 27.79
N ARG A 260 1.28 -10.80 26.79
CA ARG A 260 2.65 -10.67 26.27
C ARG A 260 3.49 -9.62 27.00
N ILE A 261 3.08 -9.05 28.13
CA ILE A 261 3.90 -8.05 28.88
C ILE A 261 5.32 -8.58 29.18
N ALA A 262 5.50 -9.88 29.45
CA ALA A 262 6.83 -10.46 29.61
C ALA A 262 7.67 -10.51 28.30
N THR A 263 7.04 -10.55 27.13
CA THR A 263 7.71 -10.59 25.80
C THR A 263 7.74 -9.24 25.06
N ILE A 264 6.90 -8.28 25.45
CA ILE A 264 6.85 -6.92 24.88
C ILE A 264 7.83 -6.00 25.58
N HIS A 265 8.04 -6.14 26.90
CA HIS A 265 9.16 -5.45 27.57
C HIS A 265 10.50 -5.85 26.95
N THR A 266 10.71 -7.13 26.64
CA THR A 266 11.91 -7.59 25.91
C THR A 266 11.95 -7.11 24.45
N ARG A 267 10.82 -6.98 23.73
CA ARG A 267 10.81 -6.44 22.36
C ARG A 267 11.00 -4.92 22.24
N ASN A 268 10.48 -4.12 23.17
CA ASN A 268 10.68 -2.67 23.16
C ASN A 268 12.09 -2.28 23.63
N ILE A 269 12.65 -2.96 24.63
CA ILE A 269 14.07 -2.83 25.00
C ILE A 269 14.98 -3.18 23.82
N ASN A 270 14.60 -4.18 23.02
CA ASN A 270 15.35 -4.51 21.80
C ASN A 270 15.25 -3.42 20.72
N ARG A 271 14.12 -2.70 20.58
CA ARG A 271 13.96 -1.67 19.54
C ARG A 271 14.81 -0.43 19.78
N THR A 272 14.82 0.11 20.99
CA THR A 272 15.73 1.21 21.37
C THR A 272 17.18 0.77 21.26
N TYR A 273 17.50 -0.44 21.73
CA TYR A 273 18.84 -1.03 21.54
C TYR A 273 19.28 -1.05 20.06
N PHE A 274 18.39 -1.37 19.11
CA PHE A 274 18.73 -1.35 17.68
C PHE A 274 18.94 0.06 17.13
N VAL A 275 18.20 1.05 17.61
CA VAL A 275 18.42 2.45 17.24
C VAL A 275 19.78 2.91 17.78
N ASP A 276 20.07 2.63 19.04
CA ASP A 276 21.33 3.02 19.68
C ASP A 276 22.53 2.31 19.05
N ALA A 277 22.40 1.02 18.74
CA ALA A 277 23.42 0.26 18.01
C ALA A 277 23.60 0.76 16.56
N PHE A 278 22.52 1.16 15.88
CA PHE A 278 22.62 1.76 14.56
C PHE A 278 23.36 3.10 14.60
N LEU A 279 22.97 3.98 15.53
CA LEU A 279 23.56 5.30 15.68
C LEU A 279 25.01 5.24 16.14
N SER A 280 25.39 4.28 16.99
CA SER A 280 26.78 4.11 17.43
C SER A 280 27.69 3.62 16.30
N GLU A 281 27.17 2.88 15.33
CA GLU A 281 27.91 2.49 14.14
C GLU A 281 27.92 3.57 13.05
N MET A 282 27.08 4.60 13.15
CA MET A 282 26.91 5.62 12.13
C MET A 282 28.04 6.65 12.16
N THR A 283 28.85 6.67 11.10
CA THR A 283 29.89 7.71 10.86
C THR A 283 29.47 8.62 9.70
N PRO A 284 30.04 9.82 9.55
CA PRO A 284 29.72 10.70 8.42
C PRO A 284 29.88 10.04 7.05
N LYS A 285 30.94 9.23 6.87
CA LYS A 285 31.14 8.44 5.65
C LYS A 285 29.99 7.46 5.43
N LYS A 286 29.62 6.70 6.45
CA LYS A 286 28.50 5.74 6.39
C LYS A 286 27.14 6.42 6.19
N ALA A 287 26.94 7.62 6.72
CA ALA A 287 25.74 8.41 6.48
C ALA A 287 25.65 8.89 5.02
N LEU A 288 26.78 9.19 4.38
CA LEU A 288 26.84 9.59 2.98
C LEU A 288 26.64 8.41 2.03
N THR A 289 27.34 7.30 2.26
CA THR A 289 27.36 6.16 1.32
C THR A 289 26.38 5.04 1.68
N GLY A 290 25.80 5.04 2.86
CA GLY A 290 25.14 3.84 3.41
C GLY A 290 26.17 2.82 3.92
N PHE A 291 25.67 1.83 4.68
CA PHE A 291 26.42 0.73 5.26
C PHE A 291 25.51 -0.42 5.69
N THR A 292 26.08 -1.62 5.84
CA THR A 292 25.42 -2.75 6.51
C THR A 292 25.79 -2.76 7.99
N PRO A 293 24.84 -2.56 8.92
CA PRO A 293 25.12 -2.62 10.35
C PRO A 293 25.58 -4.02 10.79
N SER A 294 26.48 -4.10 11.76
CA SER A 294 27.07 -5.38 12.20
C SER A 294 26.06 -6.40 12.74
N PHE A 295 24.93 -5.91 13.28
CA PHE A 295 23.86 -6.73 13.84
C PHE A 295 22.80 -7.14 12.80
N PHE A 296 22.95 -6.73 11.55
CA PHE A 296 21.98 -6.94 10.49
C PHE A 296 21.71 -8.43 10.23
N ASP A 297 22.75 -9.26 10.18
CA ASP A 297 22.64 -10.70 9.87
C ASP A 297 21.91 -11.48 10.96
N ARG A 298 22.15 -11.09 12.22
CA ARG A 298 21.63 -11.82 13.37
C ARG A 298 20.17 -11.49 13.65
N ARG A 299 19.76 -10.23 13.40
CA ARG A 299 18.47 -9.71 13.89
C ARG A 299 17.74 -8.76 12.94
N GLY A 300 18.40 -8.27 11.90
CA GLY A 300 17.85 -7.30 10.95
C GLY A 300 17.63 -5.90 11.51
N LEU A 301 17.21 -4.97 10.64
CA LEU A 301 16.76 -3.64 11.05
C LEU A 301 15.24 -3.63 11.26
N PRO A 302 14.72 -3.29 12.45
CA PRO A 302 13.29 -3.35 12.74
C PRO A 302 12.50 -2.18 12.15
N ASN A 303 13.18 -1.15 11.60
CA ASN A 303 12.59 0.10 11.16
C ASN A 303 12.97 0.36 9.69
N THR A 304 11.97 0.60 8.85
CA THR A 304 12.14 0.82 7.40
C THR A 304 12.93 2.09 7.10
N TYR A 305 12.77 3.14 7.89
CA TYR A 305 13.50 4.41 7.69
C TYR A 305 14.98 4.29 8.03
N LEU A 306 15.33 3.60 9.12
CA LEU A 306 16.72 3.29 9.43
C LEU A 306 17.33 2.40 8.35
N TRP A 307 16.55 1.44 7.82
CA TRP A 307 16.98 0.66 6.68
C TRP A 307 17.25 1.54 5.46
N MET A 308 16.37 2.47 5.11
CA MET A 308 16.59 3.38 3.98
C MET A 308 17.86 4.22 4.13
N ILE A 309 18.14 4.72 5.35
CA ILE A 309 19.38 5.44 5.63
C ILE A 309 20.59 4.50 5.52
N ALA A 310 20.49 3.28 6.06
CA ALA A 310 21.54 2.27 5.96
C ALA A 310 21.85 1.90 4.50
N SER A 311 20.82 1.71 3.67
CA SER A 311 20.98 1.19 2.31
C SER A 311 21.32 2.25 1.28
N PHE A 312 20.85 3.49 1.48
CA PHE A 312 20.96 4.55 0.48
C PHE A 312 21.83 5.73 0.94
N GLY A 313 22.17 5.82 2.22
CA GLY A 313 22.94 6.96 2.75
C GLY A 313 22.27 8.29 2.41
N VAL A 314 23.01 9.20 1.78
CA VAL A 314 22.49 10.51 1.36
C VAL A 314 21.35 10.40 0.34
N PHE A 315 21.32 9.34 -0.47
CA PHE A 315 20.24 9.13 -1.44
C PHE A 315 18.90 8.80 -0.78
N SER A 316 18.87 8.46 0.52
CA SER A 316 17.61 8.34 1.26
C SER A 316 16.82 9.66 1.31
N LEU A 317 17.50 10.80 1.18
CA LEU A 317 16.88 12.12 1.11
C LEU A 317 15.92 12.25 -0.09
N LEU A 318 16.21 11.58 -1.21
CA LEU A 318 15.32 11.58 -2.37
C LEU A 318 13.97 10.95 -2.03
N PHE A 319 13.98 9.82 -1.32
CA PHE A 319 12.75 9.18 -0.87
C PHE A 319 12.01 10.02 0.16
N PHE A 320 12.71 10.60 1.14
CA PHE A 320 12.07 11.46 2.14
C PHE A 320 11.48 12.72 1.51
N ALA A 321 12.17 13.33 0.55
CA ALA A 321 11.65 14.46 -0.22
C ALA A 321 10.40 14.06 -1.03
N ALA A 322 10.43 12.88 -1.67
CA ALA A 322 9.26 12.35 -2.38
C ALA A 322 8.08 12.09 -1.41
N MET A 323 8.35 11.51 -0.23
CA MET A 323 7.31 11.30 0.80
C MET A 323 6.71 12.61 1.29
N LEU A 324 7.52 13.62 1.59
CA LEU A 324 7.06 14.93 2.02
C LEU A 324 6.26 15.64 0.92
N THR A 325 6.71 15.53 -0.32
CA THR A 325 6.00 16.08 -1.49
C THR A 325 4.63 15.41 -1.66
N SER A 326 4.59 14.07 -1.61
CA SER A 326 3.32 13.32 -1.68
C SER A 326 2.41 13.64 -0.50
N LEU A 327 2.94 13.74 0.72
CA LEU A 327 2.18 14.10 1.91
C LEU A 327 1.51 15.47 1.76
N ARG A 328 2.28 16.48 1.31
CA ARG A 328 1.76 17.82 1.00
C ARG A 328 0.69 17.77 -0.08
N THR A 329 0.97 17.11 -1.20
CA THR A 329 -0.01 16.97 -2.30
C THR A 329 -1.30 16.31 -1.81
N PHE A 330 -1.21 15.23 -1.04
CA PHE A 330 -2.39 14.53 -0.53
C PHE A 330 -3.16 15.32 0.53
N PHE A 331 -2.46 16.07 1.38
CA PHE A 331 -3.10 16.98 2.32
C PHE A 331 -3.95 18.03 1.61
N GLU A 332 -3.43 18.59 0.52
CA GLU A 332 -4.14 19.59 -0.29
C GLU A 332 -5.24 18.98 -1.19
N ARG A 333 -5.11 17.70 -1.56
CA ARG A 333 -5.94 17.10 -2.63
C ARG A 333 -6.85 15.96 -2.21
N SER A 334 -6.50 15.09 -1.26
CA SER A 334 -7.31 13.91 -0.94
C SER A 334 -7.03 13.36 0.45
N TRP A 335 -8.01 13.50 1.35
CA TRP A 335 -7.99 12.88 2.68
C TRP A 335 -7.91 11.35 2.64
N LEU A 336 -8.44 10.72 1.59
CA LEU A 336 -8.35 9.27 1.41
C LEU A 336 -6.90 8.84 1.15
N LEU A 337 -6.24 9.47 0.17
CA LEU A 337 -4.85 9.16 -0.17
C LEU A 337 -3.92 9.52 0.98
N LEU A 338 -4.18 10.64 1.66
CA LEU A 338 -3.46 11.05 2.85
C LEU A 338 -3.56 10.00 3.95
N GLY A 339 -4.78 9.56 4.27
CA GLY A 339 -5.02 8.56 5.32
C GLY A 339 -4.34 7.22 5.02
N ILE A 340 -4.46 6.73 3.78
CA ILE A 340 -3.77 5.50 3.34
C ILE A 340 -2.24 5.67 3.47
N PHE A 341 -1.71 6.80 3.03
CA PHE A 341 -0.27 7.09 3.06
C PHE A 341 0.26 7.19 4.50
N LEU A 342 -0.48 7.83 5.41
CA LEU A 342 -0.12 7.93 6.83
C LEU A 342 -0.16 6.58 7.54
N ILE A 343 -1.19 5.76 7.31
CA ILE A 343 -1.27 4.40 7.87
C ILE A 343 -0.04 3.58 7.46
N MET A 344 0.32 3.66 6.18
CA MET A 344 1.50 2.98 5.65
C MET A 344 2.80 3.55 6.25
N GLY A 345 2.91 4.87 6.40
CA GLY A 345 4.07 5.50 7.04
C GLY A 345 4.27 5.08 8.51
N VAL A 346 3.19 5.07 9.30
CA VAL A 346 3.24 4.56 10.69
C VAL A 346 3.63 3.09 10.72
N TYR A 347 3.14 2.29 9.77
CA TYR A 347 3.55 0.90 9.64
C TYR A 347 5.05 0.78 9.33
N PHE A 348 5.60 1.62 8.44
CA PHE A 348 7.03 1.63 8.08
C PHE A 348 7.93 2.00 9.28
N ALA A 349 7.44 2.86 10.18
CA ALA A 349 8.15 3.21 11.41
C ALA A 349 8.25 2.03 12.38
N GLY A 350 7.15 1.27 12.48
CA GLY A 350 7.01 0.19 13.44
C GLY A 350 7.52 -1.16 12.94
N GLU A 351 7.78 -1.31 11.65
CA GLU A 351 8.03 -2.61 11.03
C GLU A 351 9.15 -2.59 9.98
N ARG A 352 9.89 -3.70 9.90
CA ARG A 352 10.88 -3.99 8.85
C ARG A 352 10.16 -4.25 7.55
N LEU A 353 10.10 -3.24 6.69
CA LEU A 353 9.83 -3.42 5.28
C LEU A 353 11.10 -3.09 4.53
N PHE A 354 11.62 -4.10 3.84
CA PHE A 354 12.63 -3.86 2.85
C PHE A 354 11.98 -3.11 1.69
N PRO A 355 12.55 -1.98 1.27
CA PRO A 355 12.32 -1.44 -0.07
C PRO A 355 12.44 -2.54 -1.10
N PHE A 356 11.59 -2.46 -2.10
CA PHE A 356 11.38 -3.41 -3.17
C PHE A 356 10.74 -4.74 -2.76
N ASN A 357 9.83 -4.69 -1.78
CA ASN A 357 9.01 -5.83 -1.40
C ASN A 357 7.54 -5.64 -1.85
N TYR A 358 6.66 -6.61 -1.61
CA TYR A 358 5.27 -6.56 -2.08
C TYR A 358 4.51 -5.27 -1.68
N VAL A 359 4.84 -4.67 -0.54
CA VAL A 359 4.23 -3.41 -0.06
C VAL A 359 4.55 -2.21 -0.96
N ASP A 360 5.64 -2.28 -1.72
CA ASP A 360 6.02 -1.26 -2.68
C ASP A 360 4.99 -1.13 -3.80
N THR A 361 4.23 -2.19 -4.08
CA THR A 361 3.09 -2.15 -5.01
C THR A 361 1.98 -1.22 -4.56
N LEU A 362 2.00 -0.72 -3.31
CA LEU A 362 1.18 0.39 -2.83
C LEU A 362 1.99 1.68 -2.65
N PHE A 363 3.19 1.58 -2.06
CA PHE A 363 4.02 2.76 -1.74
C PHE A 363 4.47 3.54 -2.97
N ILE A 364 5.07 2.88 -3.97
CA ILE A 364 5.57 3.53 -5.18
C ILE A 364 4.42 4.16 -5.98
N PRO A 365 3.27 3.49 -6.20
CA PRO A 365 2.11 4.15 -6.80
C PRO A 365 1.64 5.41 -6.08
N LEU A 366 1.62 5.40 -4.75
CA LEU A 366 1.28 6.60 -3.97
C LEU A 366 2.33 7.70 -4.13
N LEU A 367 3.63 7.37 -4.22
CA LEU A 367 4.66 8.36 -4.55
C LEU A 367 4.42 8.96 -5.94
N ILE A 368 4.20 8.13 -6.96
CA ILE A 368 3.95 8.57 -8.34
C ILE A 368 2.73 9.50 -8.40
N LEU A 369 1.62 9.12 -7.76
CA LEU A 369 0.40 9.94 -7.70
C LEU A 369 0.65 11.28 -6.98
N GLY A 370 1.41 11.28 -5.89
CA GLY A 370 1.71 12.49 -5.12
C GLY A 370 2.65 13.46 -5.83
N ILE A 371 3.58 12.96 -6.66
CA ILE A 371 4.46 13.78 -7.51
C ILE A 371 3.64 14.43 -8.64
N HIS A 372 2.69 13.70 -9.23
CA HIS A 372 1.86 14.17 -10.34
C HIS A 372 0.59 14.88 -9.89
N LYS A 373 0.74 15.99 -9.15
CA LYS A 373 -0.37 16.77 -8.55
C LYS A 373 -1.50 17.14 -9.53
N GLU A 374 -1.19 17.35 -10.81
CA GLU A 374 -2.15 17.73 -11.85
C GLU A 374 -3.16 16.62 -12.18
N SER A 375 -2.79 15.36 -12.00
CA SER A 375 -3.63 14.20 -12.32
C SER A 375 -4.70 13.90 -11.25
N LEU A 376 -4.45 14.39 -10.03
CA LEU A 376 -5.36 14.32 -8.88
C LEU A 376 -6.37 15.47 -8.96
N TYR A 377 -7.08 15.57 -10.08
CA TYR A 377 -8.17 16.53 -10.22
C TYR A 377 -9.39 16.00 -9.46
N PHE A 378 -9.79 16.72 -8.41
CA PHE A 378 -11.11 16.61 -7.81
C PHE A 378 -12.10 17.31 -8.74
N PRO A 379 -13.06 16.60 -9.37
CA PRO A 379 -14.23 17.27 -9.89
C PRO A 379 -15.14 17.55 -8.69
N PHE A 380 -14.72 18.46 -7.82
CA PHE A 380 -15.69 19.36 -7.22
C PHE A 380 -15.60 20.60 -8.09
N PRO A 381 -16.34 20.69 -9.21
CA PRO A 381 -16.45 21.97 -9.86
C PRO A 381 -17.02 22.89 -8.79
N LYS A 382 -16.33 24.01 -8.53
CA LYS A 382 -16.97 25.15 -7.85
C LYS A 382 -18.30 25.52 -8.53
N GLU A 383 -18.47 25.11 -9.79
CA GLU A 383 -19.66 25.25 -10.65
C GLU A 383 -20.76 24.19 -10.40
N ALA A 384 -20.47 23.00 -9.85
CA ALA A 384 -21.51 22.01 -9.48
C ALA A 384 -22.13 22.30 -8.10
N LEU A 385 -21.66 23.37 -7.45
CA LEU A 385 -22.28 24.00 -6.29
C LEU A 385 -23.23 25.14 -6.73
N ALA A 386 -23.57 25.25 -8.02
CA ALA A 386 -24.76 25.98 -8.42
C ALA A 386 -25.98 25.18 -7.89
N PRO A 387 -26.80 25.74 -6.96
CA PRO A 387 -27.88 25.01 -6.30
C PRO A 387 -28.99 24.52 -7.26
N ASP A 388 -28.96 24.94 -8.52
CA ASP A 388 -30.14 24.90 -9.40
C ASP A 388 -30.19 23.69 -10.35
N GLN A 389 -29.26 22.73 -10.26
CA GLN A 389 -29.16 21.63 -11.26
C GLN A 389 -29.46 20.22 -10.73
N PHE A 390 -29.93 20.06 -9.48
CA PHE A 390 -30.39 18.77 -9.00
C PHE A 390 -31.93 18.77 -8.89
N PRO A 391 -32.68 18.26 -9.89
CA PRO A 391 -34.09 17.99 -9.68
C PRO A 391 -34.20 16.95 -8.56
N ILE A 392 -34.92 17.31 -7.51
CA ILE A 392 -35.35 16.39 -6.48
C ILE A 392 -36.45 15.53 -7.13
N GLU A 393 -36.13 14.29 -7.47
CA GLU A 393 -37.10 13.20 -7.62
C GLU A 393 -36.76 12.08 -6.65
#